data_AF-A0A399SMQ0-F1
#
_entry.id   AF-A0A399SMQ0-F1
#
_cell.length_a   1.000
_cell.length_b   1.000
_cell.length_c   1.000
_cell.angle_alpha   90.00
_cell.angle_beta   90.00
_cell.angle_gamma   90.00
#
_symmetry.space_group_name_H-M   'P 1'
#
loop_
_entity.id
_entity.type
_entity.pdbx_description
1 polymer ?
#
loop_
_entity_poly.entity_id
_entity_poly.type
_entity_poly.pdbx_seq_one_letter_code
_entity_poly.pdbx_strand_id
1 'polypeptide(L)'
;RVASVPGNAAPEMHRYYRAVNRFSTALALLSDVSMFTLGGTLKRRESITGRLGDILSQMYLISSTLKRFEDEGRPAEDTPLVHWSVQDALVKAHDALDGVLANFPNAGIAALLRALIFPFGTPYRKPSDALAAQVAELMQTPGAVRDRLLADSYCPTPEVDPIAYGEAAFRLQPAVDAIEQRLKPAI
;
A
#
# COMPACT_ATOMS: atom_id res chain seq x y z
N ARG A 1 7.61 -20.04 13.99
CA ARG A 1 6.37 -19.47 14.56
C ARG A 1 6.28 -18.05 14.01
N VAL A 2 5.27 -17.74 13.18
CA VAL A 2 5.10 -16.38 12.64
C VAL A 2 4.81 -15.45 13.83
N ALA A 3 5.46 -14.29 13.91
CA ALA A 3 5.35 -13.37 15.04
C ALA A 3 3.87 -13.04 15.37
N SER A 4 3.56 -12.85 16.65
CA SER A 4 2.21 -12.47 17.10
C SER A 4 1.88 -11.05 16.68
N VAL A 5 0.61 -10.82 16.32
CA VAL A 5 0.10 -9.46 16.07
C VAL A 5 0.19 -8.67 17.38
N PRO A 6 0.51 -7.36 17.36
CA PRO A 6 0.49 -6.53 18.56
C PRO A 6 -0.87 -6.63 19.26
N GLY A 7 -0.88 -6.90 20.56
CA GLY A 7 -2.12 -7.14 21.32
C GLY A 7 -3.04 -5.91 21.45
N ASN A 8 -2.51 -4.73 21.14
CA ASN A 8 -3.26 -3.48 21.11
C ASN A 8 -3.73 -3.08 19.70
N ALA A 9 -3.38 -3.80 18.63
CA ALA A 9 -3.73 -3.39 17.26
C ALA A 9 -5.25 -3.39 17.00
N ALA A 10 -5.72 -2.59 16.05
CA ALA A 10 -7.11 -2.57 15.65
C ALA A 10 -7.57 -3.97 15.13
N PRO A 11 -8.68 -4.55 15.64
CA PRO A 11 -9.23 -5.84 15.22
C PRO A 11 -9.29 -6.03 13.68
N GLU A 12 -9.77 -5.00 12.99
CA GLU A 12 -9.90 -4.93 11.54
C GLU A 12 -8.57 -4.99 10.76
N MET A 13 -7.46 -4.56 11.39
CA MET A 13 -6.13 -4.52 10.77
C MET A 13 -5.28 -5.77 11.06
N HIS A 14 -5.71 -6.66 11.97
CA HIS A 14 -4.94 -7.85 12.35
C HIS A 14 -4.54 -8.74 11.17
N ARG A 15 -5.40 -8.81 10.14
CA ARG A 15 -5.12 -9.58 8.92
C ARG A 15 -3.87 -9.06 8.20
N TYR A 16 -3.63 -7.75 8.23
CA TYR A 16 -2.50 -7.13 7.55
C TYR A 16 -1.21 -7.32 8.33
N TYR A 17 -1.24 -7.22 9.66
CA TYR A 17 -0.08 -7.56 10.48
C TYR A 17 0.36 -9.02 10.27
N ARG A 18 -0.59 -9.97 10.20
CA ARG A 18 -0.27 -11.36 9.87
C ARG A 18 0.34 -11.50 8.47
N ALA A 19 -0.15 -10.73 7.51
CA ALA A 19 0.38 -10.73 6.15
C ALA A 19 1.83 -10.22 6.10
N VAL A 20 2.13 -9.12 6.78
CA VAL A 20 3.49 -8.58 6.93
C VAL A 20 4.42 -9.60 7.59
N ASN A 21 3.99 -10.27 8.67
CA ASN A 21 4.80 -11.29 9.32
C ASN A 21 5.07 -12.50 8.42
N ARG A 22 4.10 -12.88 7.58
CA ARG A 22 4.29 -13.93 6.58
C ARG A 22 5.30 -13.49 5.51
N PHE A 23 5.18 -12.27 4.99
CA PHE A 23 6.15 -11.73 4.02
C PHE A 23 7.55 -11.56 4.62
N SER A 24 7.66 -11.19 5.90
CA SER A 24 8.95 -11.14 6.61
C SER A 24 9.62 -12.51 6.66
N THR A 25 8.85 -13.55 7.00
CA THR A 25 9.35 -14.94 6.99
C THR A 25 9.74 -15.37 5.58
N ALA A 26 8.92 -15.03 4.58
CA ALA A 26 9.19 -15.31 3.18
C ALA A 26 10.49 -14.65 2.69
N LEU A 27 10.65 -13.37 3.01
CA LEU A 27 11.81 -12.57 2.62
C LEU A 27 13.08 -13.12 3.27
N ALA A 28 13.05 -13.44 4.57
CA ALA A 28 14.18 -14.06 5.25
C ALA A 28 14.61 -15.38 4.59
N LEU A 29 13.65 -16.28 4.32
CA LEU A 29 13.91 -17.55 3.63
C LEU A 29 14.47 -17.33 2.22
N LEU A 30 13.89 -16.39 1.45
CA LEU A 30 14.36 -16.06 0.11
C LEU A 30 15.78 -15.48 0.15
N SER A 31 16.08 -14.61 1.09
CA SER A 31 17.41 -14.03 1.27
C SER A 31 18.43 -15.10 1.63
N ASP A 32 18.15 -15.95 2.61
CA ASP A 32 19.07 -17.02 3.04
C ASP A 32 19.34 -18.01 1.90
N VAL A 33 18.29 -18.48 1.23
CA VAL A 33 18.43 -19.42 0.10
C VAL A 33 19.10 -18.75 -1.10
N SER A 34 18.85 -17.46 -1.36
CA SER A 34 19.54 -16.72 -2.42
C SER A 34 21.02 -16.59 -2.12
N MET A 35 21.41 -16.25 -0.89
CA MET A 35 22.81 -16.18 -0.49
C MET A 35 23.48 -17.56 -0.55
N PHE A 36 22.80 -18.62 -0.11
CA PHE A 36 23.32 -19.98 -0.17
C PHE A 36 23.51 -20.50 -1.60
N THR A 37 22.52 -20.28 -2.47
CA THR A 37 22.53 -20.85 -3.83
C THR A 37 23.29 -20.01 -4.85
N LEU A 38 23.25 -18.68 -4.74
CA LEU A 38 23.92 -17.79 -5.69
C LEU A 38 25.28 -17.28 -5.18
N GLY A 39 25.51 -17.26 -3.86
CA GLY A 39 26.77 -16.80 -3.28
C GLY A 39 27.26 -15.47 -3.88
N GLY A 40 28.52 -15.46 -4.35
CA GLY A 40 29.13 -14.27 -4.98
C GLY A 40 28.53 -13.85 -6.34
N THR A 41 27.72 -14.71 -6.98
CA THR A 41 27.01 -14.36 -8.23
C THR A 41 25.73 -13.57 -7.97
N LEU A 42 25.25 -13.52 -6.72
CA LEU A 42 24.08 -12.73 -6.33
C LEU A 42 24.28 -11.25 -6.66
N LYS A 43 25.49 -10.72 -6.43
CA LYS A 43 25.88 -9.35 -6.78
C LYS A 43 25.78 -9.06 -8.28
N ARG A 44 25.92 -10.09 -9.13
CA ARG A 44 25.74 -9.97 -10.59
C ARG A 44 24.28 -10.15 -11.04
N ARG A 45 23.38 -10.62 -10.16
CA ARG A 45 21.94 -10.77 -10.43
C ARG A 45 21.14 -9.64 -9.79
N GLU A 46 21.40 -8.43 -10.26
CA GLU A 46 20.77 -7.20 -9.78
C GLU A 46 19.24 -7.26 -9.87
N SER A 47 18.67 -7.94 -10.88
CA SER A 47 17.22 -8.12 -11.01
C SER A 47 16.59 -8.88 -9.84
N ILE A 48 17.25 -9.91 -9.29
CA ILE A 48 16.74 -10.66 -8.13
C ILE A 48 16.84 -9.78 -6.87
N THR A 49 17.99 -9.14 -6.69
CA THR A 49 18.22 -8.25 -5.54
C THR A 49 17.25 -7.06 -5.55
N GLY A 50 16.98 -6.49 -6.73
CA GLY A 50 15.99 -5.42 -6.92
C GLY A 50 14.59 -5.87 -6.50
N ARG A 51 14.15 -7.05 -6.93
CA ARG A 51 12.84 -7.59 -6.54
C ARG A 51 12.73 -7.92 -5.05
N LEU A 52 13.81 -8.39 -4.41
CA LEU A 52 13.84 -8.53 -2.94
C LEU A 52 13.69 -7.15 -2.26
N GLY A 53 14.32 -6.11 -2.83
CA GLY A 53 14.14 -4.73 -2.42
C GLY A 53 12.72 -4.22 -2.61
N ASP A 54 12.04 -4.59 -3.71
CA ASP A 54 10.64 -4.24 -3.94
C ASP A 54 9.73 -4.85 -2.87
N ILE A 55 9.92 -6.13 -2.51
CA ILE A 55 9.16 -6.78 -1.42
C ILE A 55 9.34 -6.02 -0.12
N LEU A 56 10.60 -5.71 0.24
CA LEU A 56 10.92 -4.97 1.46
C LEU A 56 10.29 -3.57 1.45
N SER A 57 10.34 -2.87 0.31
CA SER A 57 9.77 -1.54 0.16
C SER A 57 8.25 -1.56 0.37
N GLN A 58 7.54 -2.53 -0.22
CA GLN A 58 6.11 -2.68 0.00
C GLN A 58 5.77 -3.01 1.46
N MET A 59 6.56 -3.88 2.12
CA MET A 59 6.39 -4.15 3.55
C MET A 59 6.60 -2.91 4.42
N TYR A 60 7.56 -2.05 4.06
CA TYR A 60 7.81 -0.80 4.75
C TYR A 60 6.61 0.16 4.62
N LEU A 61 6.06 0.30 3.40
CA LEU A 61 4.87 1.12 3.16
C LEU A 61 3.67 0.61 3.98
N ILE A 62 3.40 -0.70 3.94
CA ILE A 62 2.31 -1.31 4.74
C ILE A 62 2.51 -1.01 6.23
N SER A 63 3.72 -1.22 6.74
CA SER A 63 4.01 -1.01 8.16
C SER A 63 3.85 0.45 8.56
N SER A 64 4.26 1.38 7.69
CA SER A 64 4.13 2.82 7.90
C SER A 64 2.66 3.26 7.90
N THR A 65 1.85 2.77 6.95
CA THR A 65 0.42 3.04 6.90
C THR A 65 -0.30 2.52 8.15
N LEU A 66 -0.01 1.29 8.57
CA LEU A 66 -0.61 0.71 9.77
C LEU A 66 -0.18 1.47 11.03
N LYS A 67 1.10 1.84 11.13
CA LYS A 67 1.60 2.62 12.26
C LYS A 67 0.95 4.00 12.34
N ARG A 68 0.86 4.71 11.22
CA ARG A 68 0.23 6.04 11.13
C ARG A 68 -1.24 5.99 11.57
N PHE A 69 -2.00 5.01 11.07
CA PHE A 69 -3.41 4.83 11.45
C PHE A 69 -3.60 4.58 12.96
N GLU A 70 -2.70 3.81 13.57
CA GLU A 70 -2.72 3.56 15.01
C GLU A 70 -2.35 4.83 15.80
N ASP A 71 -1.35 5.59 15.35
CA ASP A 71 -0.86 6.80 16.02
C ASP A 71 -1.85 7.96 15.95
N GLU A 72 -2.61 8.07 14.86
CA GLU A 72 -3.66 9.08 14.66
C GLU A 72 -4.96 8.74 15.40
N GLY A 73 -4.99 7.64 16.18
CA GLY A 73 -6.14 7.27 17.00
C GLY A 73 -7.22 6.49 16.25
N ARG A 74 -6.89 5.86 15.12
CA ARG A 74 -7.79 5.02 14.31
C ARG A 74 -9.04 5.77 13.81
N PRO A 75 -8.87 6.90 13.11
CA PRO A 75 -10.00 7.61 12.53
C PRO A 75 -10.75 6.70 11.55
N ALA A 76 -12.00 6.35 11.87
CA ALA A 76 -12.81 5.42 11.07
C ALA A 76 -13.03 5.90 9.63
N GLU A 77 -12.95 7.22 9.43
CA GLU A 77 -13.05 7.89 8.13
C GLU A 77 -11.87 7.55 7.20
N ASP A 78 -10.70 7.21 7.76
CA ASP A 78 -9.47 6.92 6.99
C ASP A 78 -9.32 5.42 6.70
N THR A 79 -10.16 4.58 7.32
CA THR A 79 -10.17 3.13 7.13
C THR A 79 -10.23 2.70 5.66
N PRO A 80 -11.01 3.35 4.75
CA PRO A 80 -10.98 3.04 3.32
C PRO A 80 -9.61 3.27 2.68
N LEU A 81 -8.90 4.36 3.03
CA LEU A 81 -7.56 4.67 2.52
C LEU A 81 -6.54 3.62 2.96
N VAL A 82 -6.59 3.22 4.23
CA VAL A 82 -5.73 2.18 4.81
C VAL A 82 -5.98 0.85 4.14
N HIS A 83 -7.25 0.44 4.02
CA HIS A 83 -7.60 -0.82 3.38
C HIS A 83 -7.17 -0.90 1.92
N TRP A 84 -7.36 0.17 1.17
CA TRP A 84 -6.99 0.22 -0.25
C TRP A 84 -5.48 0.15 -0.42
N SER A 85 -4.74 1.03 0.27
CA SER A 85 -3.28 1.12 0.16
C SER A 85 -2.57 -0.17 0.59
N VAL A 86 -3.00 -0.78 1.71
CA VAL A 86 -2.39 -2.03 2.19
C VAL A 86 -2.72 -3.21 1.28
N GLN A 87 -3.94 -3.29 0.72
CA GLN A 87 -4.28 -4.36 -0.23
C GLN A 87 -3.45 -4.26 -1.51
N ASP A 88 -3.32 -3.06 -2.07
CA ASP A 88 -2.51 -2.81 -3.25
C ASP A 88 -1.02 -3.15 -3.00
N ALA A 89 -0.46 -2.68 -1.88
CA ALA A 89 0.92 -2.98 -1.51
C ALA A 89 1.16 -4.49 -1.26
N LEU A 90 0.20 -5.22 -0.69
CA LEU A 90 0.30 -6.68 -0.51
C LEU A 90 0.32 -7.44 -1.84
N VAL A 91 -0.47 -6.99 -2.83
CA VAL A 91 -0.43 -7.56 -4.18
C VAL A 91 0.92 -7.28 -4.82
N LYS A 92 1.41 -6.03 -4.77
CA LYS A 92 2.74 -5.67 -5.30
C LYS A 92 3.88 -6.45 -4.65
N ALA A 93 3.83 -6.63 -3.33
CA ALA A 93 4.81 -7.46 -2.61
C ALA A 93 4.76 -8.92 -3.09
N HIS A 94 3.56 -9.45 -3.34
CA HIS A 94 3.38 -10.79 -3.88
C HIS A 94 3.93 -10.91 -5.31
N ASP A 95 3.62 -9.96 -6.19
CA ASP A 95 4.09 -9.95 -7.57
C ASP A 95 5.62 -9.88 -7.64
N ALA A 96 6.24 -9.09 -6.77
CA ALA A 96 7.70 -9.03 -6.63
C ALA A 96 8.29 -10.38 -6.19
N LEU A 97 7.67 -11.03 -5.20
CA LEU A 97 8.05 -12.37 -4.72
C LEU A 97 7.92 -13.43 -5.81
N ASP A 98 6.81 -13.44 -6.54
CA ASP A 98 6.61 -14.35 -7.67
C ASP A 98 7.63 -14.10 -8.77
N GLY A 99 7.99 -12.83 -9.00
CA GLY A 99 9.08 -12.44 -9.88
C GLY A 99 10.45 -12.99 -9.44
N VAL A 100 10.76 -13.00 -8.14
CA VAL A 100 11.97 -13.64 -7.61
C VAL A 100 11.98 -15.13 -7.91
N LEU A 101 10.87 -15.82 -7.60
CA LEU A 101 10.76 -17.28 -7.79
C LEU A 101 10.78 -17.67 -9.26
N ALA A 102 10.16 -16.89 -10.14
CA ALA A 102 10.13 -17.16 -11.58
C ALA A 102 11.50 -17.01 -12.25
N ASN A 103 12.37 -16.13 -11.71
CA ASN A 103 13.71 -15.87 -12.24
C ASN A 103 14.83 -16.57 -11.45
N PHE A 104 14.46 -17.47 -10.54
CA PHE A 104 15.41 -18.20 -9.72
C PHE A 104 16.21 -19.21 -10.59
N PRO A 105 17.53 -19.36 -10.40
CA PRO A 105 18.35 -20.22 -11.25
C PRO A 105 17.96 -21.71 -11.24
N ASN A 106 17.42 -22.19 -10.13
CA ASN A 106 17.04 -23.59 -9.95
C ASN A 106 15.52 -23.70 -9.76
N ALA A 107 14.84 -24.27 -10.76
CA ALA A 107 13.38 -24.43 -10.77
C ALA A 107 12.88 -25.33 -9.62
N GLY A 108 13.67 -26.34 -9.21
CA GLY A 108 13.31 -27.21 -8.08
C GLY A 108 13.34 -26.45 -6.74
N ILE A 109 14.36 -25.62 -6.53
CA ILE A 109 14.44 -24.75 -5.34
C ILE A 109 13.32 -23.71 -5.36
N ALA A 110 13.02 -23.11 -6.51
CA ALA A 110 11.91 -22.17 -6.65
C ALA A 110 10.56 -22.83 -6.32
N ALA A 111 10.32 -24.06 -6.79
CA ALA A 111 9.09 -24.80 -6.48
C ALA A 111 8.99 -25.14 -5.00
N LEU A 112 10.09 -25.58 -4.37
CA LEU A 112 10.16 -25.85 -2.94
C LEU A 112 9.87 -24.57 -2.11
N LEU A 113 10.52 -23.45 -2.46
CA LEU A 113 10.29 -22.16 -1.82
C LEU A 113 8.84 -21.71 -1.97
N ARG A 114 8.25 -21.86 -3.17
CA ARG A 114 6.83 -21.54 -3.40
C ARG A 114 5.93 -22.38 -2.50
N ALA A 115 6.18 -23.68 -2.39
CA ALA A 115 5.41 -24.58 -1.53
C ALA A 115 5.56 -24.25 -0.03
N LEU A 116 6.74 -23.82 0.42
CA LEU A 116 6.98 -23.44 1.82
C LEU A 116 6.33 -22.10 2.18
N ILE A 117 6.40 -21.11 1.28
CA ILE A 117 5.92 -19.75 1.56
C ILE A 117 4.40 -19.64 1.31
N PHE A 118 3.92 -20.17 0.19
CA PHE A 118 2.52 -20.11 -0.24
C PHE A 118 2.00 -21.48 -0.70
N PRO A 119 1.82 -22.45 0.23
CA PRO A 119 1.40 -23.82 -0.11
C PRO A 119 0.03 -23.88 -0.81
N PHE A 120 -0.88 -22.98 -0.44
CA PHE A 120 -2.23 -22.89 -0.99
C PHE A 120 -2.42 -21.68 -1.93
N GLY A 121 -1.32 -21.11 -2.44
CA GLY A 121 -1.35 -19.88 -3.23
C GLY A 121 -1.53 -18.60 -2.40
N THR A 122 -1.80 -17.49 -3.10
CA THR A 122 -1.93 -16.17 -2.48
C THR A 122 -3.35 -15.89 -1.99
N PRO A 123 -3.53 -15.51 -0.71
CA PRO A 123 -4.81 -15.04 -0.20
C PRO A 123 -5.06 -13.56 -0.53
N TYR A 124 -4.09 -12.86 -1.13
CA TYR A 124 -4.17 -11.42 -1.36
C TYR A 124 -4.91 -11.13 -2.66
N ARG A 125 -5.84 -10.19 -2.58
CA ARG A 125 -6.65 -9.74 -3.72
C ARG A 125 -6.42 -8.26 -3.92
N LYS A 126 -6.51 -7.83 -5.18
CA LYS A 126 -6.54 -6.41 -5.50
C LYS A 126 -7.70 -5.72 -4.78
N PRO A 127 -7.56 -4.42 -4.43
CA PRO A 127 -8.67 -3.65 -3.90
C PRO A 127 -9.90 -3.78 -4.78
N SER A 128 -11.09 -3.88 -4.19
CA SER A 128 -12.34 -3.92 -4.96
C SER A 128 -12.65 -2.56 -5.58
N ASP A 129 -13.39 -2.56 -6.69
CA ASP A 129 -13.83 -1.31 -7.33
C ASP A 129 -14.69 -0.45 -6.40
N ALA A 130 -15.50 -1.09 -5.54
CA ALA A 130 -16.27 -0.38 -4.52
C ALA A 130 -15.37 0.36 -3.51
N LEU A 131 -14.26 -0.25 -3.10
CA LEU A 131 -13.30 0.39 -2.21
C LEU A 131 -12.52 1.49 -2.93
N ALA A 132 -12.16 1.28 -4.20
CA ALA A 132 -11.53 2.31 -5.02
C ALA A 132 -12.44 3.52 -5.24
N ALA A 133 -13.74 3.30 -5.45
CA ALA A 133 -14.74 4.36 -5.57
C ALA A 133 -14.86 5.18 -4.28
N GLN A 134 -14.88 4.53 -3.11
CA GLN A 134 -14.88 5.23 -1.81
C GLN A 134 -13.64 6.13 -1.63
N VAL A 135 -12.46 5.60 -1.95
CA VAL A 135 -11.23 6.39 -1.90
C VAL A 135 -11.28 7.57 -2.88
N ALA A 136 -11.79 7.35 -4.09
CA ALA A 136 -11.93 8.40 -5.09
C ALA A 136 -12.91 9.50 -4.64
N GLU A 137 -14.02 9.13 -4.00
CA GLU A 137 -14.99 10.06 -3.43
C GLU A 137 -14.37 10.90 -2.30
N LEU A 138 -13.62 10.26 -1.39
CA LEU A 138 -12.89 10.95 -0.32
C LEU A 138 -11.86 11.95 -0.85
N MET A 139 -11.22 11.66 -1.99
CA MET A 139 -10.24 12.56 -2.62
C MET A 139 -10.87 13.70 -3.43
N GLN A 140 -12.07 13.48 -3.97
CA GLN A 140 -12.82 14.46 -4.76
C GLN A 140 -13.72 15.36 -3.90
N THR A 141 -13.92 15.01 -2.63
CA THR A 141 -14.74 15.78 -1.70
C THR A 141 -13.84 16.56 -0.75
N PRO A 142 -13.99 17.89 -0.63
CA PRO A 142 -13.32 18.65 0.43
C PRO A 142 -13.71 18.09 1.80
N GLY A 143 -12.72 17.77 2.64
CA GLY A 143 -12.99 17.19 3.95
C GLY A 143 -11.74 16.81 4.73
N ALA A 144 -11.93 16.56 6.03
CA ALA A 144 -10.85 16.33 6.99
C ALA A 144 -9.96 15.12 6.63
N VAL A 145 -10.52 14.07 6.02
CA VAL A 145 -9.78 12.90 5.54
C VAL A 145 -8.70 13.29 4.53
N ARG A 146 -9.08 14.08 3.52
CA ARG A 146 -8.16 14.56 2.49
C ARG A 146 -7.14 15.52 3.08
N ASP A 147 -7.57 16.42 3.95
CA ASP A 147 -6.68 17.38 4.61
C ASP A 147 -5.63 16.67 5.46
N ARG A 148 -6.00 15.63 6.22
CA ARG A 148 -5.06 14.76 6.96
C ARG A 148 -4.09 14.06 6.02
N LEU A 149 -4.57 13.52 4.90
CA LEU A 149 -3.72 12.83 3.92
C LEU A 149 -2.67 13.78 3.31
N LEU A 150 -3.05 15.03 3.06
CA LEU A 150 -2.22 16.05 2.43
C LEU A 150 -1.40 16.89 3.42
N ALA A 151 -1.60 16.74 4.73
CA ALA A 151 -1.01 17.62 5.75
C ALA A 151 0.53 17.75 5.66
N ASP A 152 1.22 16.67 5.29
CA ASP A 152 2.68 16.63 5.15
C ASP A 152 3.16 16.78 3.69
N SER A 153 2.24 17.15 2.78
CA SER A 153 2.53 17.37 1.36
C SER A 153 2.81 18.85 1.07
N TYR A 154 3.53 19.10 -0.02
CA TYR A 154 3.73 20.48 -0.50
C TYR A 154 2.42 21.03 -1.06
N CYS A 155 1.71 21.83 -0.25
CA CYS A 155 0.50 22.55 -0.62
C CYS A 155 0.72 24.07 -0.48
N PRO A 156 1.31 24.72 -1.50
CA PRO A 156 1.62 26.16 -1.45
C PRO A 156 0.36 27.01 -1.53
N THR A 157 0.50 28.31 -1.25
CA THR A 157 -0.55 29.29 -1.52
C THR A 157 -0.36 29.91 -2.92
N PRO A 158 -1.41 30.49 -3.53
CA PRO A 158 -1.33 31.09 -4.87
C PRO A 158 -0.28 32.19 -5.02
N GLU A 159 0.12 32.83 -3.92
CA GLU A 159 1.19 33.84 -3.90
C GLU A 159 2.59 33.22 -4.03
N VAL A 160 2.76 31.96 -3.62
CA VAL A 160 4.04 31.24 -3.64
C VAL A 160 4.22 30.46 -4.95
N ASP A 161 3.18 29.76 -5.39
CA ASP A 161 3.26 28.87 -6.55
C ASP A 161 1.89 28.79 -7.26
N PRO A 162 1.83 29.02 -8.59
CA PRO A 162 0.61 28.87 -9.37
C PRO A 162 -0.07 27.49 -9.28
N ILE A 163 0.66 26.43 -8.89
CA ILE A 163 0.05 25.10 -8.68
C ILE A 163 -1.07 25.13 -7.63
N ALA A 164 -1.02 26.07 -6.69
CA ALA A 164 -2.03 26.26 -5.65
C ALA A 164 -3.42 26.64 -6.17
N TYR A 165 -3.52 27.20 -7.38
CA TYR A 165 -4.81 27.53 -7.99
C TYR A 165 -5.70 26.29 -8.19
N GLY A 166 -5.10 25.11 -8.38
CA GLY A 166 -5.85 23.85 -8.45
C GLY A 166 -6.57 23.54 -7.14
N GLU A 167 -5.87 23.67 -6.01
CA GLU A 167 -6.44 23.46 -4.68
C GLU A 167 -7.48 24.52 -4.32
N ALA A 168 -7.21 25.79 -4.70
CA ALA A 168 -8.17 26.88 -4.48
C ALA A 168 -9.47 26.64 -5.27
N ALA A 169 -9.39 26.26 -6.55
CA ALA A 169 -10.54 25.93 -7.37
C ALA A 169 -11.30 24.72 -6.80
N PHE A 170 -10.60 23.66 -6.39
CA PHE A 170 -11.18 22.48 -5.78
C PHE A 170 -12.02 22.82 -4.54
N ARG A 171 -11.51 23.68 -3.65
CA ARG A 171 -12.24 24.12 -2.45
C ARG A 171 -13.46 24.98 -2.75
N LEU A 172 -13.43 25.72 -3.87
CA LEU A 172 -14.56 26.55 -4.30
C LEU A 172 -15.65 25.74 -5.03
N GLN A 173 -15.34 24.53 -5.51
CA GLN A 173 -16.26 23.70 -6.29
C GLN A 173 -17.65 23.54 -5.64
N PRO A 174 -17.79 23.22 -4.34
CA PRO A 174 -19.11 23.07 -3.73
C PRO A 174 -19.94 24.36 -3.73
N ALA A 175 -19.28 25.52 -3.63
CA ALA A 175 -19.96 26.80 -3.69
C ALA A 175 -20.43 27.13 -5.11
N VAL A 176 -19.62 26.80 -6.12
CA VAL A 176 -19.98 26.94 -7.54
C VAL A 176 -21.16 26.02 -7.88
N ASP A 177 -21.10 24.75 -7.47
CA ASP A 177 -22.18 23.77 -7.71
C ASP A 177 -23.50 24.24 -7.08
N ALA A 178 -23.45 24.80 -5.87
CA ALA A 178 -24.63 25.35 -5.20
C ALA A 178 -25.23 26.55 -5.96
N ILE A 179 -24.39 27.41 -6.54
CA ILE A 179 -24.84 28.54 -7.36
C ILE A 179 -25.48 28.03 -8.67
N GLU A 180 -24.81 27.09 -9.36
CA GLU A 180 -25.34 26.50 -10.60
C GLU A 180 -26.69 25.81 -10.39
N GLN A 181 -26.84 25.05 -9.30
CA GLN A 181 -28.10 24.39 -8.98
C GLN A 181 -29.24 25.38 -8.71
N ARG A 182 -28.95 26.57 -8.17
CA ARG A 182 -29.96 27.64 -7.97
C ARG A 182 -30.31 28.35 -9.27
N LEU A 183 -29.38 28.45 -10.22
CA LEU A 183 -29.59 29.09 -11.51
C LEU A 183 -30.28 28.18 -12.54
N LYS A 184 -30.03 26.86 -12.51
CA LYS A 184 -30.65 25.87 -13.40
C LYS A 184 -32.20 25.90 -13.45
N PRO A 185 -32.95 26.10 -12.35
CA PRO A 185 -34.41 26.23 -12.42
C PRO A 185 -34.89 27.62 -12.88
N ALA A 186 -34.00 28.60 -13.03
CA ALA A 186 -34.32 29.97 -13.45
C ALA A 186 -34.07 30.22 -14.95
N ILE A 187 -33.58 29.20 -15.67
CA ILE A 187 -33.37 29.18 -17.14
C ILE A 187 -34.31 28.10 -17.70
#